data_AF-A0A7X0M9N8-F1
#
_entry.id   AF-A0A7X0M9N8-F1
#
_cell.length_a   1.000
_cell.length_b   1.000
_cell.length_c   1.000
_cell.angle_alpha   90.00
_cell.angle_beta   90.00
_cell.angle_gamma   90.00
#
_symmetry.space_group_name_H-M   'P 1'
#
loop_
_entity.id
_entity.type
_entity.pdbx_description
1 polymer ?
#
loop_
_entity_poly.entity_id
_entity_poly.type
_entity_poly.pdbx_seq_one_letter_code
_entity_poly.pdbx_strand_id
1 'polypeptide(L)'
;MRTADIDRLVGSIARGAGPGLTPGARELLDEITSAPPAGVRQGLADRLARLLPLTRQWVLAPLTVAVVLLTWVMPGGLGPGPQPADALEIHRRGVYFSVVVKDVFADRRTYDRELAERGVPVTMVVVPSRPGSVGQIVVVRGGSLMFTRYTPASWHVPDSRDVAPLPAAFCRDEECPIGMLIRAGYRGTGTLWLAREALPGEIYQFPVTPSSTG
;
A
#
# COMPACT_ATOMS: atom_id res chain seq x y z
N MET A 1 -1.32 16.16 38.86
CA MET A 1 -2.02 14.85 39.02
C MET A 1 -1.12 13.99 39.89
N ARG A 2 -1.59 13.58 41.08
CA ARG A 2 -0.75 12.88 42.09
C ARG A 2 -0.82 11.37 41.85
N THR A 3 0.29 10.66 42.04
CA THR A 3 0.46 9.21 41.79
C THR A 3 -0.62 8.34 42.46
N ALA A 4 -1.09 8.76 43.64
CA ALA A 4 -2.15 8.09 44.38
C ALA A 4 -3.52 8.05 43.66
N ASP A 5 -3.81 9.01 42.76
CA ASP A 5 -5.03 8.97 41.94
C ASP A 5 -4.92 7.93 40.83
N ILE A 6 -3.71 7.71 40.29
CA ILE A 6 -3.45 6.69 39.27
C ILE A 6 -3.59 5.30 39.89
N ASP A 7 -3.00 5.07 41.08
CA ASP A 7 -3.09 3.77 41.77
C ASP A 7 -4.54 3.41 42.13
N ARG A 8 -5.35 4.41 42.51
CA ARG A 8 -6.79 4.22 42.79
C ARG A 8 -7.60 3.89 41.53
N LEU A 9 -7.27 4.50 40.39
CA LEU A 9 -7.87 4.20 39.10
C LEU A 9 -7.48 2.79 38.62
N VAL A 10 -6.21 2.42 38.71
CA VAL A 10 -5.71 1.09 38.34
C VAL A 10 -6.34 0.00 39.20
N GLY A 11 -6.44 0.22 40.53
CA GLY A 11 -7.10 -0.73 41.43
C GLY A 11 -8.59 -0.95 41.12
N SER A 12 -9.27 0.04 40.53
CA SER A 12 -10.68 -0.08 40.14
C SER A 12 -10.92 -0.81 38.81
N ILE A 13 -9.91 -0.88 37.94
CA ILE A 13 -9.96 -1.52 36.61
C ILE A 13 -9.64 -3.02 36.69
N ALA A 14 -8.93 -3.45 37.73
CA ALA A 14 -8.66 -4.87 38.00
C ALA A 14 -9.90 -5.64 38.52
N ARG A 15 -11.04 -5.49 37.84
CA ARG A 15 -12.23 -6.34 38.04
C ARG A 15 -11.95 -7.72 37.47
N GLY A 16 -11.48 -8.60 38.36
CA GLY A 16 -11.48 -10.04 38.19
C GLY A 16 -10.39 -10.53 37.25
N ALA A 17 -9.57 -11.47 37.72
CA ALA A 17 -8.97 -12.43 36.80
C ALA A 17 -10.13 -13.02 36.00
N GLY A 18 -10.18 -12.74 34.69
CA GLY A 18 -11.12 -13.39 33.78
C GLY A 18 -10.99 -14.92 33.92
N PRO A 19 -11.91 -15.71 33.34
CA PRO A 19 -12.05 -17.16 33.58
C PRO A 19 -10.83 -18.05 33.22
N GLY A 20 -9.63 -17.49 33.06
CA GLY A 20 -8.43 -18.16 32.59
C GLY A 20 -8.56 -18.51 31.11
N LEU A 21 -7.44 -18.89 30.50
CA LEU A 21 -7.49 -19.56 29.20
C LEU A 21 -8.24 -20.88 29.39
N THR A 22 -9.36 -21.02 28.67
CA THR A 22 -10.11 -22.28 28.61
C THR A 22 -9.23 -23.38 28.03
N PRO A 23 -9.51 -24.67 28.31
CA PRO A 23 -8.71 -25.78 27.78
C PRO A 23 -8.52 -25.70 26.26
N GLY A 24 -9.58 -25.42 25.50
CA GLY A 24 -9.49 -25.28 24.03
C GLY A 24 -8.68 -24.06 23.58
N ALA A 25 -8.66 -22.97 24.35
CA ALA A 25 -7.81 -21.81 24.03
C ALA A 25 -6.32 -22.10 24.27
N ARG A 26 -5.98 -23.00 25.21
CA ARG A 26 -4.59 -23.45 25.40
C ARG A 26 -4.14 -24.39 24.30
N GLU A 27 -5.03 -25.27 23.84
CA GLU A 27 -4.75 -26.21 22.75
C GLU A 27 -4.46 -25.48 21.43
N LEU A 28 -5.26 -24.47 21.10
CA LEU A 28 -5.01 -23.57 19.95
C LEU A 28 -3.71 -22.77 20.08
N LEU A 29 -3.40 -22.28 21.29
CA LEU A 29 -2.17 -21.54 21.52
C LEU A 29 -0.96 -22.44 21.31
N ASP A 30 -1.01 -23.67 21.82
CA ASP A 30 0.05 -24.67 21.69
C ASP A 30 0.25 -25.09 20.23
N GLU A 31 -0.83 -25.23 19.45
CA GLU A 31 -0.78 -25.50 18.00
C GLU A 31 -0.07 -24.38 17.22
N ILE A 32 -0.37 -23.11 17.55
CA ILE A 32 0.26 -21.95 16.90
C ILE A 32 1.74 -21.85 17.28
N THR A 33 2.09 -22.10 18.55
CA THR A 33 3.49 -22.00 19.01
C THR A 33 4.36 -23.20 18.63
N SER A 34 3.75 -24.35 18.37
CA SER A 34 4.45 -25.58 17.98
C SER A 34 4.72 -25.66 16.48
N ALA A 35 4.16 -24.75 15.67
CA ALA A 35 4.45 -24.68 14.25
C ALA A 35 5.84 -24.05 14.02
N PRO A 36 6.85 -24.81 13.56
CA PRO A 36 8.12 -24.22 13.14
C PRO A 36 7.89 -23.30 11.94
N PRO A 37 8.61 -22.16 11.82
CA PRO A 37 8.51 -21.32 10.64
C PRO A 37 8.87 -22.17 9.41
N ALA A 38 7.91 -22.29 8.48
CA ALA A 38 8.12 -23.00 7.23
C ALA A 38 9.32 -22.36 6.51
N GLY A 39 10.42 -23.11 6.41
CA GLY A 39 11.64 -22.68 5.76
C GLY A 39 11.36 -22.15 4.36
N VAL A 40 11.96 -21.00 4.06
CA VAL A 40 11.98 -20.39 2.73
C VAL A 40 12.43 -21.45 1.72
N ARG A 41 11.57 -21.77 0.75
CA ARG A 41 11.84 -22.73 -0.32
C ARG A 41 12.96 -22.20 -1.23
N GLN A 42 14.21 -22.49 -0.88
CA GLN A 42 15.34 -22.48 -1.80
C GLN A 42 15.21 -23.68 -2.74
N GLY A 43 14.56 -23.51 -3.90
CA GLY A 43 14.32 -24.67 -4.78
C GLY A 43 14.01 -24.40 -6.25
N LEU A 44 14.14 -23.15 -6.73
CA LEU A 44 13.91 -22.82 -8.14
C LEU A 44 15.21 -22.53 -8.90
N ALA A 45 16.25 -22.00 -8.25
CA ALA A 45 17.51 -21.67 -8.92
C ALA A 45 18.29 -22.90 -9.39
N ASP A 46 18.31 -23.99 -8.60
CA ASP A 46 19.08 -25.20 -8.94
C ASP A 46 18.48 -26.04 -10.07
N ARG A 47 17.19 -25.87 -10.39
CA ARG A 47 16.53 -26.64 -11.46
C ARG A 47 16.75 -26.05 -12.85
N LEU A 48 17.01 -24.75 -12.96
CA LEU A 48 17.27 -24.09 -14.26
C LEU A 48 18.72 -24.29 -14.74
N ALA A 49 19.68 -24.54 -13.84
CA ALA A 49 21.07 -24.77 -14.19
C ALA A 49 21.34 -26.12 -14.89
N ARG A 50 20.39 -27.08 -14.86
CA ARG A 50 20.55 -28.41 -15.47
C ARG A 50 19.92 -28.57 -16.85
N LEU A 51 19.34 -27.51 -17.43
CA LEU A 51 18.65 -27.56 -18.73
C LEU A 51 19.39 -26.85 -19.87
N LEU A 52 20.64 -26.42 -19.67
CA LEU A 52 21.47 -25.85 -20.73
C LEU A 52 22.45 -26.90 -21.28
N PRO A 53 22.12 -27.60 -22.39
CA PRO A 53 23.11 -28.37 -23.10
C PRO A 53 24.15 -27.42 -23.71
N LEU A 54 25.39 -27.54 -23.23
CA LEU A 54 26.60 -27.04 -23.87
C LEU A 54 26.78 -27.73 -25.24
N THR A 55 26.19 -27.16 -26.29
CA THR A 55 26.52 -27.44 -27.68
C THR A 55 26.65 -26.08 -28.38
N ARG A 56 27.82 -25.44 -28.37
CA ARG A 56 28.93 -25.66 -29.30
C ARG A 56 28.45 -25.94 -30.72
N GLN A 57 28.14 -24.88 -31.46
CA GLN A 57 28.34 -24.84 -32.91
C GLN A 57 28.51 -23.41 -33.39
N TRP A 58 29.62 -23.21 -34.08
CA TRP A 58 30.04 -22.00 -34.76
C TRP A 58 29.08 -21.69 -35.93
N VAL A 59 28.94 -20.40 -36.28
CA VAL A 59 29.14 -19.82 -37.63
C VAL A 59 28.46 -18.44 -37.74
N LEU A 60 29.29 -17.41 -37.87
CA LEU A 60 29.16 -16.14 -38.64
C LEU A 60 27.85 -15.33 -38.60
N ALA A 61 27.93 -14.10 -38.08
CA ALA A 61 27.52 -12.87 -38.79
C ALA A 61 27.91 -11.60 -37.98
N PRO A 62 28.84 -10.75 -38.45
CA PRO A 62 29.19 -9.51 -37.78
C PRO A 62 28.35 -8.35 -38.34
N LEU A 63 27.18 -8.04 -37.77
CA LEU A 63 26.40 -6.85 -38.18
C LEU A 63 25.25 -6.44 -37.24
N THR A 64 25.43 -6.49 -35.91
CA THR A 64 24.38 -6.09 -34.95
C THR A 64 24.85 -5.20 -33.80
N VAL A 65 26.02 -4.55 -33.91
CA VAL A 65 26.53 -3.67 -32.84
C VAL A 65 26.04 -2.21 -32.98
N ALA A 66 25.62 -1.77 -34.18
CA ALA A 66 25.32 -0.35 -34.41
C ALA A 66 23.91 0.11 -33.94
N VAL A 67 22.94 -0.79 -33.78
CA VAL A 67 21.56 -0.39 -33.43
C VAL A 67 21.37 -0.20 -31.92
N VAL A 68 22.17 -0.85 -31.09
CA VAL A 68 22.03 -0.78 -29.61
C VAL A 68 22.51 0.56 -29.05
N LEU A 69 23.39 1.27 -29.75
CA LEU A 69 23.92 2.56 -29.28
C LEU A 69 23.04 3.76 -29.66
N LEU A 70 22.18 3.65 -30.68
CA LEU A 70 21.31 4.75 -31.10
C LEU A 70 20.03 4.89 -30.26
N THR A 71 19.61 3.84 -29.54
CA THR A 71 18.41 3.88 -28.68
C THR A 71 18.66 4.57 -27.34
N TRP A 72 19.92 4.80 -26.95
CA TRP A 72 20.26 5.47 -25.69
C TRP A 72 20.07 7.00 -25.70
N VAL A 73 19.84 7.60 -26.88
CA VAL A 73 19.81 9.07 -27.04
C VAL A 73 18.39 9.63 -27.19
N MET A 74 17.35 8.79 -27.25
CA MET A 74 15.96 9.26 -27.26
C MET A 74 15.24 8.96 -25.92
N PRO A 75 14.87 9.99 -25.13
CA PRO A 75 13.92 9.81 -24.05
C PRO A 75 12.55 9.51 -24.68
N GLY A 76 12.14 8.24 -24.64
CA GLY A 76 10.82 7.77 -25.10
C GLY A 76 10.82 6.64 -26.13
N GLY A 77 11.99 6.13 -26.57
CA GLY A 77 12.07 5.08 -27.58
C GLY A 77 12.24 3.66 -26.99
N LEU A 78 11.15 2.87 -26.99
CA LEU A 78 11.06 1.40 -27.09
C LEU A 78 12.33 0.56 -26.76
N GLY A 79 12.91 0.73 -25.58
CA GLY A 79 13.99 -0.12 -25.07
C GLY A 79 13.56 -0.79 -23.76
N PRO A 80 13.92 -2.06 -23.51
CA PRO A 80 13.67 -2.74 -22.23
C PRO A 80 14.66 -2.27 -21.14
N GLY A 81 14.98 -0.98 -21.13
CA GLY A 81 15.64 -0.38 -19.97
C GLY A 81 14.63 -0.34 -18.82
N PRO A 82 15.07 -0.49 -17.57
CA PRO A 82 14.18 -0.37 -16.42
C PRO A 82 13.60 1.05 -16.42
N GLN A 83 12.37 1.20 -16.89
CA GLN A 83 11.58 2.38 -16.57
C GLN A 83 11.44 2.41 -15.05
N PRO A 84 11.56 3.60 -14.42
CA PRO A 84 11.20 3.71 -13.01
C PRO A 84 9.78 3.16 -12.85
N ALA A 85 9.61 2.17 -11.97
CA ALA A 85 8.28 1.61 -11.72
C ALA A 85 7.40 2.70 -11.12
N ASP A 86 6.25 2.96 -11.74
CA ASP A 86 5.27 3.93 -11.24
C ASP A 86 4.78 3.48 -9.85
N ALA A 87 4.76 4.40 -8.88
CA ALA A 87 4.26 4.11 -7.54
C ALA A 87 2.72 4.00 -7.53
N LEU A 88 2.07 4.69 -8.47
CA LEU A 88 0.62 4.75 -8.66
C LEU A 88 0.23 4.34 -10.07
N GLU A 89 -0.78 3.48 -10.18
CA GLU A 89 -1.49 3.24 -11.42
C GLU A 89 -2.75 4.12 -11.45
N ILE A 90 -2.78 5.12 -12.35
CA ILE A 90 -3.85 6.11 -12.45
C ILE A 90 -4.54 6.01 -13.82
N HIS A 91 -5.84 5.76 -13.80
CA HIS A 91 -6.69 5.75 -15.00
C HIS A 91 -7.88 6.68 -14.86
N ARG A 92 -8.22 7.41 -15.92
CA ARG A 92 -9.45 8.21 -15.97
C ARG A 92 -10.63 7.32 -16.33
N ARG A 93 -11.70 7.39 -15.54
CA ARG A 93 -12.94 6.61 -15.66
C ARG A 93 -14.13 7.56 -15.60
N GLY A 94 -14.44 8.19 -16.73
CA GLY A 94 -15.52 9.18 -16.81
C GLY A 94 -15.28 10.38 -15.89
N VAL A 95 -16.14 10.53 -14.88
CA VAL A 95 -16.08 11.61 -13.88
C VAL A 95 -15.19 11.29 -12.68
N TYR A 96 -14.47 10.17 -12.68
CA TYR A 96 -13.52 9.79 -11.63
C TYR A 96 -12.15 9.42 -12.21
N PHE A 97 -11.12 9.49 -11.38
CA PHE A 97 -9.84 8.82 -11.55
C PHE A 97 -9.82 7.58 -10.65
N SER A 98 -9.48 6.42 -11.20
CA SER A 98 -9.09 5.25 -10.41
C SER A 98 -7.61 5.32 -10.13
N VAL A 99 -7.24 5.33 -8.85
CA VAL A 99 -5.85 5.35 -8.37
C VAL A 99 -5.60 4.06 -7.60
N VAL A 100 -4.66 3.25 -8.06
CA VAL A 100 -4.20 2.03 -7.38
C VAL A 100 -2.78 2.26 -6.92
N VAL A 101 -2.50 1.98 -5.65
CA VAL A 101 -1.16 2.10 -5.10
C VAL A 101 -0.39 0.81 -5.42
N LYS A 102 0.70 0.93 -6.18
CA LYS A 102 1.57 -0.19 -6.57
C LYS A 102 2.74 -0.37 -5.63
N ASP A 103 3.28 0.74 -5.12
CA ASP A 103 4.34 0.75 -4.12
C ASP A 103 3.90 1.62 -2.94
N VAL A 104 3.72 1.01 -1.76
CA VAL A 104 3.34 1.70 -0.51
C VAL A 104 4.54 2.30 0.24
N PHE A 105 5.76 2.02 -0.21
CA PHE A 105 7.00 2.50 0.41
C PHE A 105 7.71 3.56 -0.43
N ALA A 106 7.12 3.99 -1.54
CA ALA A 106 7.67 5.06 -2.36
C ALA A 106 7.73 6.39 -1.59
N ASP A 107 8.68 7.25 -1.98
CA ASP A 107 8.80 8.59 -1.41
C ASP A 107 7.55 9.43 -1.71
N ARG A 108 7.16 10.27 -0.74
CA ARG A 108 5.98 11.14 -0.90
C ARG A 108 6.01 11.98 -2.17
N ARG A 109 7.19 12.47 -2.57
CA ARG A 109 7.34 13.30 -3.77
C ARG A 109 7.01 12.52 -5.05
N THR A 110 7.21 11.21 -5.05
CA THR A 110 6.83 10.34 -6.16
C THR A 110 5.32 10.31 -6.32
N TYR A 111 4.57 10.10 -5.24
CA TYR A 111 3.10 10.14 -5.28
C TYR A 111 2.57 11.50 -5.73
N ASP A 112 3.05 12.59 -5.12
CA ASP A 112 2.59 13.94 -5.42
C ASP A 112 2.88 14.31 -6.88
N ARG A 113 4.04 13.88 -7.41
CA ARG A 113 4.40 14.05 -8.83
C ARG A 113 3.45 13.29 -9.75
N GLU A 114 3.27 11.98 -9.54
CA GLU A 114 2.44 11.14 -10.41
C GLU A 114 0.96 11.57 -10.41
N LEU A 115 0.44 12.00 -9.26
CA LEU A 115 -0.90 12.58 -9.16
C LEU A 115 -1.01 13.90 -9.93
N ALA A 116 -0.02 14.80 -9.78
CA ALA A 116 0.00 16.08 -10.47
C ALA A 116 0.14 15.93 -12.00
N GLU A 117 0.98 15.01 -12.47
CA GLU A 117 1.14 14.69 -13.89
C GLU A 117 -0.17 14.22 -14.54
N ARG A 118 -1.06 13.60 -13.76
CA ARG A 118 -2.40 13.19 -14.21
C ARG A 118 -3.51 14.18 -13.90
N GLY A 119 -3.16 15.36 -13.39
CA GLY A 119 -4.11 16.43 -13.07
C GLY A 119 -5.05 16.08 -11.91
N VAL A 120 -4.60 15.24 -10.97
CA VAL A 120 -5.33 14.90 -9.76
C VAL A 120 -4.86 15.84 -8.63
N PRO A 121 -5.67 16.83 -8.20
CA PRO A 121 -5.23 17.88 -7.28
C PRO A 121 -5.37 17.44 -5.81
N VAL A 122 -4.72 16.34 -5.45
CA VAL A 122 -4.67 15.82 -4.07
C VAL A 122 -3.22 15.57 -3.69
N THR A 123 -2.96 15.55 -2.39
CA THR A 123 -1.66 15.08 -1.86
C THR A 123 -1.87 13.74 -1.18
N MET A 124 -0.88 12.85 -1.28
CA MET A 124 -0.92 11.55 -0.62
C MET A 124 0.18 11.45 0.42
N VAL A 125 -0.17 10.93 1.60
CA VAL A 125 0.78 10.66 2.68
C VAL A 125 0.58 9.23 3.12
N VAL A 126 1.62 8.42 3.00
CA VAL A 126 1.63 7.05 3.49
C VAL A 126 2.29 7.01 4.85
N VAL A 127 1.63 6.41 5.84
CA VAL A 127 2.12 6.39 7.22
C VAL A 127 2.12 5.00 7.84
N PRO A 128 3.11 4.70 8.69
CA PRO A 128 3.10 3.48 9.49
C PRO A 128 1.92 3.51 10.45
N SER A 129 1.20 2.39 10.51
CA SER A 129 -0.02 2.28 11.30
C SER A 129 -0.09 0.92 12.00
N ARG A 130 -0.95 0.84 13.02
CA ARG A 130 -1.30 -0.41 13.69
C ARG A 130 -1.92 -1.43 12.70
N PRO A 131 -1.73 -2.75 12.91
CA PRO A 131 -2.20 -3.79 11.99
C PRO A 131 -3.68 -3.67 11.57
N GLY A 132 -4.58 -3.38 12.52
CA GLY A 132 -6.01 -3.25 12.25
C GLY A 132 -6.43 -2.02 11.42
N SER A 133 -5.50 -1.12 11.12
CA SER A 133 -5.73 0.09 10.32
C SER A 133 -5.00 0.05 8.96
N VAL A 134 -4.22 -0.99 8.67
CA VAL A 134 -3.56 -1.15 7.36
C VAL A 134 -4.60 -1.16 6.23
N GLY A 135 -4.29 -0.48 5.13
CA GLY A 135 -5.18 -0.30 3.97
C GLY A 135 -6.33 0.68 4.18
N GLN A 136 -6.41 1.32 5.35
CA GLN A 136 -7.38 2.38 5.62
C GLN A 136 -6.96 3.67 4.90
N ILE A 137 -7.93 4.31 4.26
CA ILE A 137 -7.76 5.61 3.61
C ILE A 137 -8.50 6.64 4.45
N VAL A 138 -7.83 7.72 4.83
CA VAL A 138 -8.42 8.84 5.56
C VAL A 138 -8.26 10.10 4.75
N VAL A 139 -9.40 10.73 4.45
CA VAL A 139 -9.43 12.00 3.73
C VAL A 139 -9.52 13.11 4.75
N VAL A 140 -8.53 13.99 4.77
CA VAL A 140 -8.52 15.18 5.63
C VAL A 140 -8.90 16.38 4.77
N ARG A 141 -10.03 17.02 5.08
CA ARG A 141 -10.51 18.23 4.37
C ARG A 141 -11.09 19.22 5.35
N GLY A 142 -10.58 20.45 5.34
CA GLY A 142 -11.16 21.57 6.11
C GLY A 142 -11.34 21.28 7.60
N GLY A 143 -10.43 20.50 8.20
CA GLY A 143 -10.52 20.08 9.61
C GLY A 143 -11.46 18.90 9.90
N SER A 144 -12.06 18.29 8.87
CA SER A 144 -12.85 17.06 9.02
C SER A 144 -12.06 15.82 8.59
N LEU A 145 -12.22 14.73 9.35
CA LEU A 145 -11.67 13.41 9.05
C LEU A 145 -12.78 12.51 8.49
N MET A 146 -12.66 12.10 7.23
CA MET A 146 -13.51 11.04 6.68
C MET A 146 -12.71 9.75 6.60
N PHE A 147 -13.12 8.78 7.42
CA PHE A 147 -12.55 7.43 7.40
C PHE A 147 -13.25 6.59 6.37
N THR A 148 -12.48 5.89 5.55
CA THR A 148 -13.01 4.94 4.59
C THR A 148 -12.08 3.73 4.58
N ARG A 149 -12.64 2.56 4.86
CA ARG A 149 -11.92 1.29 4.74
C ARG A 149 -12.20 0.71 3.36
N TYR A 150 -11.17 0.14 2.75
CA TYR A 150 -11.37 -0.72 1.59
C TYR A 150 -12.18 -1.96 2.02
N THR A 151 -13.39 -2.09 1.51
CA THR A 151 -14.18 -3.32 1.61
C THR A 151 -14.53 -3.74 0.19
N PRO A 152 -14.08 -4.94 -0.27
CA PRO A 152 -14.31 -5.37 -1.65
C PRO A 152 -15.80 -5.54 -2.02
N ALA A 153 -16.70 -5.53 -1.02
CA ALA A 153 -18.08 -5.99 -1.16
C ALA A 153 -19.16 -4.91 -1.38
N SER A 154 -18.86 -3.61 -1.42
CA SER A 154 -19.91 -2.59 -1.56
C SER A 154 -19.65 -1.60 -2.70
N TRP A 155 -20.29 -1.88 -3.83
CA TRP A 155 -20.48 -0.95 -4.95
C TRP A 155 -21.49 0.13 -4.57
N HIS A 156 -21.02 1.16 -3.87
CA HIS A 156 -21.72 2.44 -3.87
C HIS A 156 -20.73 3.55 -3.57
N VAL A 157 -20.32 4.28 -4.60
CA VAL A 157 -19.77 5.63 -4.43
C VAL A 157 -20.99 6.54 -4.44
N PRO A 158 -21.40 7.11 -3.30
CA PRO A 158 -22.46 8.12 -3.34
C PRO A 158 -21.99 9.25 -4.27
N ASP A 159 -22.87 9.76 -5.13
CA ASP A 159 -22.59 10.91 -6.01
C ASP A 159 -22.19 12.19 -5.25
N SER A 160 -22.17 12.16 -3.93
CA SER A 160 -21.69 13.25 -3.07
C SER A 160 -20.27 13.05 -2.53
N ARG A 161 -19.62 11.89 -2.73
CA ARG A 161 -18.27 11.65 -2.23
C ARG A 161 -17.22 11.97 -3.29
N ASP A 162 -16.31 12.86 -2.93
CA ASP A 162 -15.17 13.23 -3.76
C ASP A 162 -14.10 12.14 -3.82
N VAL A 163 -14.05 11.28 -2.80
CA VAL A 163 -13.10 10.16 -2.68
C VAL A 163 -13.83 8.94 -2.12
N ALA A 164 -13.59 7.77 -2.71
CA ALA A 164 -14.19 6.50 -2.28
C ALA A 164 -13.21 5.33 -2.49
N PRO A 165 -13.43 4.15 -1.88
CA PRO A 165 -12.66 2.95 -2.21
C PRO A 165 -12.83 2.61 -3.69
N LEU A 166 -11.79 2.09 -4.32
CA LEU A 166 -11.89 1.53 -5.67
C LEU A 166 -12.64 0.21 -5.60
N PRO A 167 -13.69 0.00 -6.40
CA PRO A 167 -14.35 -1.29 -6.50
C PRO A 167 -13.41 -2.39 -7.01
N ALA A 168 -13.57 -3.61 -6.49
CA ALA A 168 -12.76 -4.77 -6.88
C ALA A 168 -12.77 -5.04 -8.40
N ALA A 169 -13.88 -4.70 -9.08
CA ALA A 169 -14.01 -4.83 -10.54
C ALA A 169 -13.00 -3.98 -11.35
N PHE A 170 -12.35 -2.99 -10.74
CA PHE A 170 -11.33 -2.16 -11.39
C PHE A 170 -9.91 -2.62 -11.12
N CYS A 171 -9.74 -3.72 -10.41
CA CYS A 171 -8.47 -4.31 -10.05
C CYS A 171 -8.13 -5.39 -11.08
N ARG A 172 -6.89 -5.41 -11.59
CA ARG A 172 -6.53 -6.33 -12.67
C ARG A 172 -6.39 -7.80 -12.23
N ASP A 173 -6.23 -8.09 -10.93
CA ASP A 173 -5.87 -9.45 -10.48
C ASP A 173 -6.48 -9.88 -9.12
N GLU A 174 -7.70 -9.44 -8.77
CA GLU A 174 -8.39 -9.66 -7.46
C GLU A 174 -7.66 -9.13 -6.20
N GLU A 175 -6.35 -8.98 -6.25
CA GLU A 175 -5.51 -8.31 -5.27
C GLU A 175 -5.44 -6.82 -5.58
N CYS A 176 -6.48 -6.08 -5.17
CA CYS A 176 -6.36 -4.64 -4.96
C CYS A 176 -5.96 -4.44 -3.50
N PRO A 177 -4.66 -4.35 -3.18
CA PRO A 177 -4.29 -4.12 -1.79
C PRO A 177 -4.89 -2.79 -1.33
N ILE A 178 -4.76 -1.73 -2.15
CA ILE A 178 -5.20 -0.37 -1.84
C ILE A 178 -5.54 0.38 -3.14
N GLY A 179 -6.83 0.68 -3.34
CA GLY A 179 -7.29 1.51 -4.46
C GLY A 179 -8.36 2.51 -4.06
N MET A 180 -8.43 3.63 -4.76
CA MET A 180 -9.44 4.68 -4.56
C MET A 180 -9.96 5.28 -5.87
N LEU A 181 -11.19 5.79 -5.80
CA LEU A 181 -11.79 6.67 -6.81
C LEU A 181 -11.72 8.11 -6.33
N ILE A 182 -11.29 9.02 -7.19
CA ILE A 182 -11.23 10.46 -6.91
C ILE A 182 -11.99 11.20 -8.01
N ARG A 183 -12.93 12.08 -7.65
CA ARG A 183 -13.72 12.82 -8.64
C ARG A 183 -12.82 13.69 -9.53
N ALA A 184 -12.99 13.57 -10.84
CA ALA A 184 -12.36 14.45 -11.82
C ALA A 184 -12.91 15.87 -11.63
N GLY A 185 -12.03 16.81 -11.27
CA GLY A 185 -12.42 18.17 -10.90
C GLY A 185 -12.66 18.37 -9.40
N TYR A 186 -12.23 17.44 -8.55
CA TYR A 186 -12.06 17.72 -7.13
C TYR A 186 -11.27 19.02 -6.95
N ARG A 187 -11.80 20.00 -6.21
CA ARG A 187 -11.13 21.29 -5.94
C ARG A 187 -10.71 21.47 -4.49
N GLY A 188 -10.87 20.43 -3.67
CA GLY A 188 -10.43 20.46 -2.28
C GLY A 188 -8.91 20.31 -2.20
N THR A 189 -8.28 21.02 -1.26
CA THR A 189 -6.92 20.70 -0.82
C THR A 189 -7.00 19.56 0.19
N GLY A 190 -7.32 18.36 -0.30
CA GLY A 190 -7.42 17.16 0.52
C GLY A 190 -6.06 16.48 0.64
N THR A 191 -5.70 16.07 1.85
CA THR A 191 -4.61 15.10 2.06
C THR A 191 -5.20 13.72 2.26
N LEU A 192 -4.78 12.79 1.41
CA LEU A 192 -5.11 11.38 1.48
C LEU A 192 -4.08 10.67 2.35
N TRP A 193 -4.50 10.24 3.51
CA TRP A 193 -3.67 9.45 4.41
C TRP A 193 -3.90 7.98 4.13
N LEU A 194 -2.83 7.28 3.80
CA LEU A 194 -2.85 5.84 3.61
C LEU A 194 -2.08 5.16 4.73
N ALA A 195 -2.77 4.29 5.46
CA ALA A 195 -2.15 3.50 6.49
C ALA A 195 -1.47 2.25 5.88
N ARG A 196 -0.16 2.13 6.07
CA ARG A 196 0.61 0.92 5.75
C ARG A 196 1.03 0.19 7.01
N GLU A 197 1.46 -1.05 6.84
CA GLU A 197 2.14 -1.79 7.89
C GLU A 197 3.42 -1.05 8.32
N ALA A 198 3.63 -0.95 9.63
CA ALA A 198 4.82 -0.35 10.18
C ALA A 198 6.00 -1.32 10.11
N LEU A 199 7.17 -0.82 9.71
CA LEU A 199 8.42 -1.56 9.77
C LEU A 199 8.91 -1.65 11.23
N PRO A 200 9.79 -2.62 11.55
CA PRO A 200 10.40 -2.71 12.88
C PRO A 200 11.05 -1.38 13.29
N GLY A 201 10.66 -0.86 14.46
CA GLY A 201 11.18 0.39 15.02
C GLY A 201 10.45 1.66 14.56
N GLU A 202 9.49 1.59 13.64
CA GLU A 202 8.66 2.75 13.28
C GLU A 202 7.59 3.04 14.35
N ILE A 203 7.36 4.32 14.61
CA ILE A 203 6.29 4.78 15.49
C ILE A 203 5.00 4.90 14.68
N TYR A 204 3.91 4.30 15.18
CA TYR A 204 2.59 4.43 14.56
C TYR A 204 2.15 5.89 14.50
N GLN A 205 1.62 6.29 13.36
CA GLN A 205 1.06 7.61 13.14
C GLN A 205 -0.43 7.51 12.86
N PHE A 206 -1.14 8.59 13.19
CA PHE A 206 -2.55 8.74 12.89
C PHE A 206 -2.75 10.08 12.18
N PRO A 207 -3.73 10.17 11.25
CA PRO A 207 -4.09 11.44 10.66
C PRO A 207 -4.52 12.40 11.76
N VAL A 208 -3.79 13.50 11.90
CA VAL A 208 -4.17 14.62 12.76
C VAL A 208 -4.76 15.70 11.88
N THR A 209 -5.88 16.28 12.31
CA THR A 209 -6.35 17.51 11.69
C THR A 209 -5.37 18.62 12.04
N PRO A 210 -4.90 19.42 11.06
CA PRO A 210 -4.16 20.62 11.40
C PRO A 210 -5.06 21.48 12.29
N SER A 211 -4.62 21.77 13.51
CA SER A 211 -5.33 22.67 14.41
C SER A 211 -5.45 24.01 13.70
N SER A 212 -6.67 24.53 13.55
CA SER A 212 -6.91 25.89 13.12
C SER A 212 -6.19 26.83 14.10
N THR A 213 -4.98 27.23 13.74
CA THR A 213 -4.30 28.30 14.45
C THR A 213 -4.94 29.57 13.90
N GLY A 214 -5.95 30.05 14.62
CA GLY A 214 -6.55 31.37 14.39
C GLY A 214 -5.69 32.46 14.98
#